data_AF-A0A354T6E8-F1
#
_entry.id   AF-A0A354T6E8-F1
#
_cell.length_a   1.000
_cell.length_b   1.000
_cell.length_c   1.000
_cell.angle_alpha   90.00
_cell.angle_beta   90.00
_cell.angle_gamma   90.00
#
_symmetry.space_group_name_H-M   'P 1'
#
loop_
_entity.id
_entity.type
_entity.pdbx_description
1 polymer ?
#
loop_
_entity_poly.entity_id
_entity_poly.type
_entity_poly.pdbx_seq_one_letter_code
_entity_poly.pdbx_strand_id
1 'polypeptide(L)'
;LDRPQVYISNICKFRPAMDNQGNGNRKPTAEEMRACLPFVLTEIDLIKPQVIVALGATAAEGLGMPGSVGGLRGRFHSTSGIPTMVTYHPSYILREEKMNGGMEAKRAVWEDMLKVMEKLGLTVSDKQRGFFKAK
;
A
#
# COMPACT_ATOMS: atom_id res chain seq x y z
N LEU A 1 -8.89 13.53 1.82
CA LEU A 1 -8.02 13.63 0.64
C LEU A 1 -8.84 13.21 -0.55
N ASP A 2 -8.89 14.06 -1.57
CA ASP A 2 -9.56 13.74 -2.82
C ASP A 2 -8.58 13.06 -3.78
N ARG A 3 -9.11 12.29 -4.74
CA ARG A 3 -8.29 11.53 -5.69
C ARG A 3 -7.20 12.36 -6.41
N PRO A 4 -7.43 13.64 -6.79
CA PRO A 4 -6.41 14.47 -7.43
C PRO A 4 -5.27 14.91 -6.50
N GLN A 5 -5.45 14.83 -5.18
CA GLN A 5 -4.44 15.22 -4.19
C GLN A 5 -3.40 14.12 -3.93
N VAL A 6 -3.55 12.96 -4.57
CA VAL A 6 -2.66 11.80 -4.39
C VAL A 6 -2.18 11.28 -5.74
N TYR A 7 -0.94 10.82 -5.75
CA TYR A 7 -0.37 10.08 -6.86
C TYR A 7 -0.47 8.58 -6.58
N ILE A 8 -0.91 7.79 -7.56
CA ILE A 8 -1.03 6.33 -7.44
C ILE A 8 -0.20 5.70 -8.54
N SER A 9 0.59 4.72 -8.16
CA SER A 9 1.48 3.99 -9.05
C SER A 9 1.59 2.53 -8.61
N ASN A 10 2.20 1.71 -9.46
CA ASN A 10 2.49 0.30 -9.21
C ASN A 10 3.99 0.04 -9.35
N ILE A 11 4.46 -0.97 -8.62
CA ILE A 11 5.87 -1.38 -8.69
C ILE A 11 6.25 -1.93 -10.07
N CYS A 12 5.32 -2.61 -10.75
CA CYS A 12 5.45 -3.01 -12.14
C CYS A 12 4.53 -2.14 -13.02
N LYS A 13 5.07 -1.68 -14.15
CA LYS A 13 4.36 -0.81 -15.11
C LYS A 13 3.57 -1.59 -16.17
N PHE A 14 3.60 -2.91 -16.10
CA PHE A 14 2.88 -3.82 -16.98
C PHE A 14 2.16 -4.90 -16.16
N ARG A 15 1.14 -5.51 -16.76
CA ARG A 15 0.47 -6.70 -16.23
C ARG A 15 1.34 -7.92 -16.53
N PRO A 16 1.85 -8.67 -15.53
CA PRO A 16 2.73 -9.80 -15.79
C PRO A 16 2.02 -10.90 -16.59
N ALA A 17 2.69 -11.40 -17.63
CA ALA A 17 2.13 -12.36 -18.59
C ALA A 17 2.02 -13.78 -18.03
N MET A 18 1.02 -14.53 -18.50
CA MET A 18 0.80 -15.96 -18.22
C MET A 18 0.35 -16.65 -19.52
N ASP A 19 0.69 -17.92 -19.70
CA ASP A 19 0.39 -18.69 -20.93
C ASP A 19 -1.08 -18.60 -21.34
N ASN A 20 -2.00 -18.76 -20.38
CA ASN A 20 -3.45 -18.66 -20.56
C ASN A 20 -4.01 -17.45 -19.78
N GLN A 21 -3.62 -16.23 -20.16
CA GLN A 21 -3.82 -15.02 -19.37
C GLN A 21 -5.26 -14.79 -18.87
N GLY A 22 -6.27 -14.90 -19.74
CA GLY A 22 -7.67 -14.61 -19.43
C GLY A 22 -7.86 -13.37 -18.52
N ASN A 23 -8.66 -13.52 -17.47
CA ASN A 23 -8.79 -12.55 -16.38
C ASN A 23 -7.83 -12.80 -15.20
N GLY A 24 -6.97 -13.82 -15.29
CA GLY A 24 -6.08 -14.21 -14.22
C GLY A 24 -4.93 -13.22 -14.02
N ASN A 25 -4.40 -13.15 -12.81
CA ASN A 25 -3.24 -12.33 -12.48
C ASN A 25 -2.26 -13.17 -11.68
N ARG A 26 -0.96 -12.98 -11.95
CA ARG A 26 0.11 -13.48 -11.08
C ARG A 26 0.84 -12.31 -10.44
N LYS A 27 1.58 -12.61 -9.38
CA LYS A 27 2.56 -11.66 -8.84
C LYS A 27 3.69 -11.45 -9.86
N PRO A 28 4.24 -10.24 -9.95
CA PRO A 28 5.47 -10.04 -10.69
C PRO A 28 6.62 -10.81 -10.04
N THR A 29 7.60 -11.21 -10.84
CA THR A 29 8.84 -11.78 -10.34
C THR A 29 9.74 -10.68 -9.77
N ALA A 30 10.75 -11.06 -8.98
CA ALA A 30 11.74 -10.11 -8.51
C ALA A 30 12.49 -9.42 -9.67
N GLU A 31 12.69 -10.11 -10.79
CA GLU A 31 13.31 -9.54 -11.99
C GLU A 31 12.42 -8.49 -12.66
N GLU A 32 11.13 -8.79 -12.82
CA GLU A 32 10.16 -7.83 -13.37
C GLU A 32 10.02 -6.58 -12.49
N MET A 33 10.06 -6.75 -11.15
CA MET A 33 10.08 -5.63 -10.22
C MET A 33 11.37 -4.81 -10.36
N ARG A 34 12.55 -5.46 -10.41
CA ARG A 34 13.83 -4.76 -10.59
C ARG A 34 13.89 -3.98 -11.91
N ALA A 35 13.36 -4.54 -12.99
CA ALA A 35 13.30 -3.87 -14.29
C ALA A 35 12.42 -2.61 -14.26
N CYS A 36 11.36 -2.60 -13.44
CA CYS A 36 10.46 -1.45 -13.31
C CYS A 36 10.85 -0.45 -12.22
N LEU A 37 11.73 -0.84 -11.28
CA LEU A 37 12.12 0.00 -10.15
C LEU A 37 12.68 1.38 -10.56
N PRO A 38 13.50 1.54 -11.62
CA PRO A 38 13.98 2.85 -12.05
C PRO A 38 12.86 3.85 -12.36
N PHE A 39 11.74 3.40 -12.94
CA PHE A 39 10.59 4.26 -13.20
C PHE A 39 9.93 4.71 -11.88
N VAL A 40 9.78 3.81 -10.92
CA VAL A 40 9.20 4.13 -9.60
C VAL A 40 10.08 5.11 -8.84
N LEU A 41 11.40 4.93 -8.88
CA LEU A 41 12.34 5.87 -8.25
C LEU A 41 12.30 7.24 -8.93
N THR A 42 12.16 7.29 -10.25
CA THR A 42 11.98 8.54 -11.00
C THR A 42 10.67 9.24 -10.62
N GLU A 43 9.57 8.50 -10.50
CA GLU A 43 8.29 9.04 -10.02
C GLU A 43 8.44 9.65 -8.62
N ILE A 44 9.10 8.94 -7.70
CA ILE A 44 9.36 9.43 -6.34
C ILE A 44 10.20 10.72 -6.36
N ASP A 45 11.27 10.77 -7.16
CA ASP A 45 12.16 11.93 -7.25
C ASP A 45 11.46 13.16 -7.85
N LEU A 46 10.59 12.96 -8.84
CA LEU A 46 9.83 14.06 -9.46
C LEU A 46 8.73 14.59 -8.54
N ILE A 47 8.00 13.68 -7.88
CA ILE A 47 6.84 14.04 -7.05
C ILE A 47 7.27 14.57 -5.68
N LYS A 48 8.38 14.05 -5.13
CA LYS A 48 8.88 14.35 -3.79
C LYS A 48 7.79 14.23 -2.72
N PRO A 49 7.15 13.05 -2.61
CA PRO A 49 6.03 12.88 -1.69
C PRO A 49 6.47 13.05 -0.23
N GLN A 50 5.60 13.60 0.61
CA GLN A 50 5.84 13.70 2.05
C GLN A 50 5.75 12.33 2.75
N VAL A 51 4.91 11.43 2.22
CA VAL A 51 4.70 10.06 2.73
C VAL A 51 4.42 9.13 1.55
N ILE A 52 4.94 7.90 1.60
CA ILE A 52 4.61 6.82 0.67
C ILE A 52 3.73 5.79 1.37
N VAL A 53 2.74 5.25 0.67
CA VAL A 53 1.92 4.12 1.14
C VAL A 53 2.14 2.91 0.23
N ALA A 54 2.74 1.86 0.77
CA ALA A 54 2.98 0.60 0.06
C ALA A 54 1.82 -0.39 0.33
N LEU A 55 1.01 -0.63 -0.71
CA LEU A 55 -0.16 -1.49 -0.64
C LEU A 55 0.22 -2.95 -0.94
N GLY A 56 0.39 -3.76 0.12
CA GLY A 56 0.69 -5.18 0.03
C GLY A 56 2.17 -5.54 -0.08
N ALA A 57 2.46 -6.85 -0.01
CA ALA A 57 3.82 -7.37 0.06
C ALA A 57 4.65 -7.03 -1.18
N THR A 58 4.05 -7.09 -2.37
CA THR A 58 4.74 -6.83 -3.64
C THR A 58 5.22 -5.37 -3.73
N ALA A 59 4.41 -4.41 -3.26
CA ALA A 59 4.85 -3.01 -3.21
C ALA A 59 5.95 -2.81 -2.15
N ALA A 60 5.81 -3.42 -0.97
CA ALA A 60 6.81 -3.32 0.09
C ALA A 60 8.17 -3.92 -0.34
N GLU A 61 8.16 -5.13 -0.92
CA GLU A 61 9.35 -5.82 -1.40
C GLU A 61 10.08 -5.03 -2.47
N GLY A 62 9.36 -4.52 -3.48
CA GLY A 62 9.98 -3.73 -4.54
C GLY A 62 10.55 -2.39 -4.06
N LEU A 63 10.05 -1.85 -2.95
CA LEU A 63 10.62 -0.67 -2.28
C LEU A 63 11.71 -1.02 -1.24
N GLY A 64 12.18 -2.27 -1.21
CA GLY A 64 13.28 -2.71 -0.34
C GLY A 64 12.87 -3.09 1.09
N MET A 65 11.60 -3.36 1.34
CA MET A 65 11.07 -3.79 2.64
C MET A 65 10.45 -5.19 2.55
N PRO A 66 11.26 -6.25 2.40
CA PRO A 66 10.74 -7.61 2.33
C PRO A 66 10.13 -8.04 3.67
N GLY A 67 9.04 -8.80 3.62
CA GLY A 67 8.38 -9.33 4.81
C GLY A 67 6.89 -9.56 4.65
N SER A 68 6.25 -10.11 5.69
CA SER A 68 4.80 -10.22 5.73
C SER A 68 4.17 -8.85 5.95
N VAL A 69 3.06 -8.56 5.26
CA VAL A 69 2.35 -7.28 5.42
C VAL A 69 1.94 -7.07 6.88
N GLY A 70 1.44 -8.11 7.55
CA GLY A 70 1.09 -8.05 8.97
C GLY A 70 2.25 -7.66 9.87
N GLY A 71 3.46 -8.15 9.59
CA GLY A 71 4.66 -7.81 10.35
C GLY A 71 5.24 -6.43 10.03
N LEU A 72 4.94 -5.87 8.86
CA LEU A 72 5.45 -4.57 8.41
C LEU A 72 4.49 -3.40 8.70
N ARG A 73 3.18 -3.65 8.72
CA ARG A 73 2.17 -2.61 8.85
C ARG A 73 2.13 -1.95 10.22
N GLY A 74 1.49 -0.79 10.30
CA GLY A 74 1.28 -0.05 11.55
C GLY A 74 2.48 0.73 12.07
N ARG A 75 3.62 0.70 11.38
CA ARG A 75 4.80 1.52 11.67
C ARG A 75 5.37 2.13 10.39
N PHE A 76 6.07 3.26 10.55
CA PHE A 76 6.77 3.89 9.44
C PHE A 76 8.13 3.23 9.21
N HIS A 77 8.41 2.97 7.93
CA HIS A 77 9.71 2.61 7.39
C HIS A 77 10.25 3.80 6.60
N SER A 78 11.32 3.59 5.83
CA SER A 78 11.88 4.61 4.95
C SER A 78 12.13 4.05 3.55
N THR A 79 11.75 4.83 2.54
CA THR A 79 12.10 4.59 1.14
C THR A 79 12.69 5.89 0.59
N SER A 80 13.96 5.86 0.18
CA SER A 80 14.68 7.07 -0.28
C SER A 80 14.61 8.25 0.70
N GLY A 81 14.66 7.97 2.01
CA GLY A 81 14.53 8.99 3.07
C GLY A 81 13.10 9.45 3.35
N ILE A 82 12.11 8.99 2.58
CA ILE A 82 10.70 9.36 2.74
C ILE A 82 10.01 8.38 3.69
N PRO A 83 9.21 8.85 4.66
CA PRO A 83 8.41 7.98 5.52
C PRO A 83 7.46 7.08 4.71
N THR A 84 7.55 5.77 4.90
CA THR A 84 6.76 4.79 4.16
C THR A 84 5.90 3.95 5.08
N MET A 85 4.58 3.96 4.87
CA MET A 85 3.63 3.08 5.56
C MET A 85 3.34 1.85 4.70
N VAL A 86 3.57 0.65 5.22
CA VAL A 86 3.09 -0.59 4.60
C VAL A 86 1.70 -0.91 5.13
N THR A 87 0.77 -1.32 4.26
CA THR A 87 -0.56 -1.78 4.69
C THR A 87 -1.13 -2.84 3.74
N TYR A 88 -2.32 -3.36 4.04
CA TYR A 88 -2.97 -4.36 3.21
C TYR A 88 -3.42 -3.78 1.86
N HIS A 89 -3.19 -4.55 0.80
CA HIS A 89 -3.70 -4.22 -0.52
C HIS A 89 -5.24 -4.38 -0.55
N PRO A 90 -6.00 -3.57 -1.30
CA PRO A 90 -7.46 -3.70 -1.39
C PRO A 90 -7.95 -5.11 -1.74
N SER A 91 -7.23 -5.85 -2.59
CA SER A 91 -7.57 -7.24 -2.92
C SER A 91 -7.49 -8.21 -1.73
N TYR A 92 -6.65 -7.92 -0.73
CA TYR A 92 -6.63 -8.67 0.54
C TYR A 92 -7.96 -8.47 1.26
N ILE A 93 -8.40 -7.21 1.41
CA ILE A 93 -9.67 -6.88 2.07
C ILE A 93 -10.85 -7.58 1.38
N LEU A 94 -10.93 -7.51 0.05
CA LEU A 94 -12.00 -8.15 -0.74
C LEU A 94 -12.04 -9.68 -0.56
N ARG A 95 -10.89 -10.31 -0.30
CA ARG A 95 -10.84 -11.74 0.00
C ARG A 95 -11.30 -12.02 1.42
N GLU A 96 -10.81 -11.26 2.40
CA GLU A 96 -11.22 -11.40 3.80
C GLU A 96 -12.72 -11.13 4.01
N GLU A 97 -13.32 -10.23 3.24
CA GLU A 97 -14.78 -10.01 3.25
C GLU A 97 -15.56 -11.28 2.93
N LYS A 98 -15.05 -12.13 2.03
CA LYS A 98 -15.68 -13.42 1.70
C LYS A 98 -15.48 -14.47 2.79
N MET A 99 -14.56 -14.24 3.72
CA MET A 99 -14.15 -15.16 4.78
C MET A 99 -14.55 -14.66 6.19
N ASN A 100 -15.45 -13.68 6.28
CA ASN A 100 -15.87 -13.01 7.54
C ASN A 100 -14.78 -12.18 8.27
N GLY A 101 -13.57 -12.06 7.72
CA GLY A 101 -12.47 -11.24 8.26
C GLY A 101 -12.43 -9.79 7.75
N GLY A 102 -13.34 -9.41 6.85
CA GLY A 102 -13.29 -8.13 6.14
C GLY A 102 -13.30 -6.89 7.05
N MET A 103 -14.02 -6.92 8.17
CA MET A 103 -14.08 -5.79 9.10
C MET A 103 -12.74 -5.54 9.80
N GLU A 104 -12.06 -6.61 10.24
CA GLU A 104 -10.74 -6.53 10.85
C GLU A 104 -9.71 -6.01 9.84
N ALA A 105 -9.74 -6.52 8.61
CA ALA A 105 -8.86 -6.06 7.53
C ALA A 105 -9.09 -4.57 7.20
N LYS A 106 -10.35 -4.12 7.13
CA LYS A 106 -10.69 -2.70 6.96
C LYS A 106 -10.20 -1.85 8.12
N ARG A 107 -10.42 -2.30 9.36
CA ARG A 107 -9.95 -1.61 10.56
C ARG A 107 -8.45 -1.42 10.54
N ALA A 108 -7.71 -2.47 10.21
CA ALA A 108 -6.27 -2.44 10.08
C ALA A 108 -5.82 -1.36 9.08
N VAL A 109 -6.29 -1.40 7.83
CA VAL A 109 -5.93 -0.38 6.84
C VAL A 109 -6.32 1.03 7.30
N TRP A 110 -7.49 1.17 7.93
CA TRP A 110 -7.94 2.45 8.45
C TRP A 110 -6.99 3.04 9.49
N GLU A 111 -6.57 2.25 10.49
CA GLU A 111 -5.61 2.70 11.50
C GLU A 111 -4.26 3.11 10.90
N ASP A 112 -3.80 2.42 9.86
CA ASP A 112 -2.59 2.80 9.13
C ASP A 112 -2.77 4.15 8.43
N MET A 113 -3.94 4.36 7.80
CA MET A 113 -4.26 5.63 7.14
C MET A 113 -4.42 6.79 8.12
N LEU A 114 -4.93 6.57 9.32
CA LEU A 114 -4.98 7.62 10.35
C LEU A 114 -3.56 8.07 10.73
N LYS A 115 -2.62 7.13 10.90
CA LYS A 115 -1.20 7.47 11.16
C LYS A 115 -0.57 8.23 9.99
N VAL A 116 -0.91 7.87 8.75
CA VAL A 116 -0.47 8.61 7.55
C VAL A 116 -1.04 10.03 7.55
N MET A 117 -2.32 10.22 7.87
CA MET A 117 -2.94 11.53 7.98
C MET A 117 -2.25 12.40 9.04
N GLU A 118 -2.00 11.85 10.22
CA GLU A 118 -1.26 12.54 11.29
C GLU A 118 0.15 12.91 10.85
N LYS A 119 0.84 12.02 10.13
CA LYS A 119 2.18 12.29 9.58
C LYS A 119 2.19 13.41 8.55
N LEU A 120 1.09 13.58 7.82
CA LEU A 120 0.86 14.68 6.88
C LEU A 120 0.39 15.98 7.57
N GLY A 121 0.22 15.98 8.90
CA GLY A 121 -0.30 17.13 9.65
C GLY A 121 -1.80 17.35 9.50
N LEU A 122 -2.55 16.36 8.99
CA LEU A 122 -4.00 16.44 8.86
C LEU A 122 -4.68 16.14 10.20
N THR A 123 -5.69 16.92 10.55
CA THR A 123 -6.50 16.69 11.75
C THR A 123 -7.29 15.38 11.61
N VAL A 124 -7.15 14.50 12.61
CA VAL A 124 -7.93 13.27 12.73
C VAL A 124 -8.92 13.40 13.90
N SER A 125 -10.21 13.41 13.56
CA SER A 125 -11.33 13.50 14.51
C SER A 125 -11.56 12.20 15.28
N ASP A 126 -12.23 12.29 16.44
CA ASP A 126 -12.64 11.11 17.22
C ASP A 126 -13.59 10.19 16.45
N LYS A 127 -14.45 10.76 15.61
CA LYS A 127 -15.31 9.99 14.70
C LYS A 127 -14.47 9.13 13.76
N GLN A 128 -13.40 9.67 13.19
CA GLN A 128 -12.48 8.90 12.36
C GLN A 128 -11.76 7.83 13.19
N ARG A 129 -11.25 8.16 14.38
CA ARG A 129 -10.59 7.17 15.26
C ARG A 129 -11.50 6.00 15.61
N GLY A 130 -12.81 6.26 15.79
CA GLY A 130 -13.82 5.28 16.16
C GLY A 130 -14.50 4.55 14.99
N PHE A 131 -14.29 4.93 13.72
CA PHE A 131 -15.16 4.52 12.61
C PHE A 131 -15.38 3.01 12.46
N PHE A 132 -14.33 2.21 12.64
CA PHE A 132 -14.38 0.74 12.57
C PHE A 132 -14.25 0.05 13.94
N LYS A 133 -14.40 0.77 15.06
CA LYS A 133 -14.49 0.11 16.38
C LYS A 133 -15.87 -0.54 16.50
N ALA A 134 -15.93 -1.73 17.08
CA ALA A 134 -17.21 -2.30 17.49
C ALA A 134 -17.90 -1.32 18.46
N LYS A 135 -19.21 -1.15 18.28
CA LYS A 135 -20.03 -0.41 19.25
C LYS A 135 -20.14 -1.22 20.54
#